data_AF-A0A1V3XA43-F1
#
_entry.id   AF-A0A1V3XA43-F1
#
_cell.length_a   1.000
_cell.length_b   1.000
_cell.length_c   1.000
_cell.angle_alpha   90.00
_cell.angle_beta   90.00
_cell.angle_gamma   90.00
#
_symmetry.space_group_name_H-M   'P 1'
#
loop_
_entity.id
_entity.type
_entity.pdbx_description
1 polymer ?
#
loop_
_entity_poly.entity_id
_entity_poly.type
_entity_poly.pdbx_seq_one_letter_code
_entity_poly.pdbx_strand_id
1 'polypeptide(L)' 'MVSVPVPDTVLRVAGTLLDLAGPYLPFDNPFTAAGMQYYTQMPESDDSPSEHELGITYRDPRTTLADTVAALRA' A
#
# COMPACT_ATOMS: atom_id res chain seq x y z
N MET A 1 -1.33 18.33 1.72
CA MET A 1 -1.26 17.32 2.79
C MET A 1 0.15 17.36 3.35
N VAL A 2 0.29 17.33 4.67
CA VAL A 2 1.59 17.18 5.32
C VAL A 2 1.85 15.68 5.44
N SER A 3 2.93 15.19 4.84
CA SER A 3 3.41 13.83 5.07
C SER A 3 4.22 13.83 6.37
N VAL A 4 3.91 12.91 7.28
CA VAL A 4 4.67 12.68 8.50
C VAL A 4 5.38 11.35 8.35
N PRO A 5 6.70 11.26 8.59
CA PRO A 5 7.40 9.99 8.53
C PRO A 5 6.89 9.07 9.65
N VAL A 6 6.34 7.92 9.26
CA VAL A 6 5.94 6.87 10.19
C VAL A 6 6.91 5.71 10.04
N PRO A 7 7.60 5.27 11.11
CA PRO A 7 8.48 4.12 11.02
C PRO A 7 7.72 2.84 10.68
N ASP A 8 8.24 2.04 9.76
CA ASP A 8 7.62 0.79 9.33
C ASP A 8 7.32 -0.20 10.46
N THR A 9 8.18 -0.24 11.48
CA THR A 9 7.97 -1.08 12.66
C THR A 9 6.69 -0.69 13.40
N VAL A 10 6.36 0.61 13.47
CA VAL A 10 5.12 1.08 14.09
C VAL A 10 3.92 0.55 13.31
N LEU A 11 3.97 0.61 11.97
CA LEU A 11 2.91 0.08 11.12
C LEU A 11 2.77 -1.44 11.33
N ARG A 12 3.86 -2.20 11.35
CA ARG A 12 3.78 -3.65 11.58
C ARG A 12 3.20 -4.01 12.94
N VAL A 13 3.62 -3.33 14.01
CA VAL A 13 3.09 -3.57 15.37
C VAL A 13 1.60 -3.24 15.44
N ALA A 14 1.18 -2.10 14.88
CA ALA A 14 -0.23 -1.74 14.86
C ALA A 14 -1.07 -2.75 14.06
N GLY A 15 -0.53 -3.32 12.97
CA GLY A 15 -1.17 -4.42 12.24
C GLY A 15 -1.43 -5.65 13.11
N THR A 16 -0.42 -6.10 13.87
CA THR A 16 -0.57 -7.22 14.81
C THR A 16 -1.58 -6.94 15.91
N LEU A 17 -1.58 -5.74 16.48
CA LEU A 17 -2.51 -5.36 17.54
C LEU A 17 -3.96 -5.32 17.04
N LEU A 18 -4.18 -4.83 15.83
CA LEU A 18 -5.52 -4.72 15.27
C LEU A 18 -6.05 -6.06 14.74
N ASP A 19 -5.20 -6.97 14.28
CA ASP A 19 -5.61 -8.36 14.00
C ASP A 19 -6.10 -9.06 15.29
N LEU A 20 -5.41 -8.82 16.41
CA LEU A 20 -5.84 -9.34 17.71
C LEU A 20 -7.17 -8.73 18.17
N ALA A 21 -7.36 -7.43 17.95
CA ALA A 21 -8.58 -6.72 18.32
C ALA A 21 -9.75 -6.94 17.35
N GLY A 22 -9.49 -7.44 16.14
CA GLY A 22 -10.44 -7.59 15.03
C GLY A 22 -11.80 -8.17 15.43
N PRO A 23 -11.88 -9.28 16.21
CA PRO A 23 -13.15 -9.87 16.64
C PRO A 23 -14.04 -8.96 17.49
N TYR A 24 -13.50 -7.86 18.03
CA TYR A 24 -14.19 -6.90 18.89
C TYR A 24 -14.45 -5.56 18.20
N LEU A 25 -13.92 -5.34 17.00
CA LEU A 25 -14.12 -4.10 16.26
C LEU A 25 -15.47 -4.14 15.53
N PRO A 26 -16.28 -3.06 15.59
CA PRO A 26 -17.54 -2.99 14.87
C PRO A 26 -17.36 -2.62 13.38
N PHE A 27 -16.14 -2.68 12.85
CA PHE A 27 -15.79 -2.30 11.48
C PHE A 27 -14.64 -3.16 10.96
N ASP A 28 -14.55 -3.25 9.63
CA ASP A 28 -13.43 -3.90 8.97
C ASP A 28 -12.17 -3.03 9.07
N ASN A 29 -11.11 -3.63 9.60
CA ASN A 29 -9.84 -2.96 9.77
C ASN A 29 -8.93 -3.23 8.55
N PRO A 30 -8.52 -2.20 7.78
CA PRO A 30 -7.61 -2.38 6.65
C PRO A 30 -6.15 -2.62 7.08
N PHE A 31 -5.87 -2.53 8.38
CA PHE A 31 -4.53 -2.49 8.93
C PHE A 31 -4.17 -3.83 9.59
N THR A 32 -3.83 -4.82 8.76
CA THR A 32 -3.55 -6.19 9.21
C THR A 32 -2.05 -6.46 9.37
N ALA A 33 -1.66 -7.45 10.16
CA ALA A 33 -0.25 -7.83 10.30
C ALA A 33 0.35 -8.25 8.95
N ALA A 34 -0.39 -9.07 8.20
CA ALA A 34 0.01 -9.51 6.87
C ALA A 34 0.16 -8.34 5.89
N GLY A 35 -0.83 -7.43 5.87
CA GLY A 35 -0.80 -6.26 5.01
C GLY A 35 0.37 -5.34 5.33
N MET A 36 0.60 -5.05 6.62
CA MET A 36 1.68 -4.15 7.02
C MET A 36 3.06 -4.76 6.81
N GLN A 37 3.19 -6.08 6.95
CA GLN A 37 4.43 -6.76 6.56
C GLN A 37 4.68 -6.63 5.06
N TYR A 38 3.67 -6.92 4.23
CA TYR A 38 3.77 -6.80 2.78
C TYR A 38 4.16 -5.38 2.37
N TYR A 39 3.38 -4.36 2.74
CA TYR A 39 3.62 -2.99 2.27
C TYR A 39 4.91 -2.35 2.79
N THR A 40 5.44 -2.77 3.94
CA THR A 40 6.71 -2.21 4.47
C THR A 40 7.96 -2.98 4.07
N GLN A 41 7.80 -4.18 3.50
CA GLN A 41 8.92 -5.04 3.10
C GLN A 41 8.86 -5.47 1.64
N MET A 42 7.89 -4.98 0.88
CA MET A 42 7.78 -5.27 -0.55
C MET A 42 9.03 -4.73 -1.26
N PRO A 43 9.81 -5.60 -1.92
CA PRO A 43 10.91 -5.13 -2.74
C PRO A 43 10.37 -4.35 -3.94
N GLU A 44 11.23 -3.53 -4.53
CA GLU A 44 10.90 -2.89 -5.81
C GLU A 44 10.59 -3.97 -6.86
N SER A 45 9.49 -3.76 -7.60
CA SER A 45 9.13 -4.63 -8.70
C SER A 45 10.13 -4.46 -9.84
N ASP A 46 10.64 -5.58 -10.36
CA ASP A 46 11.45 -5.59 -11.57
C ASP A 46 10.55 -5.72 -12.79
N ASP A 47 10.32 -4.59 -13.44
CA ASP A 47 9.52 -4.49 -14.67
C ASP A 47 10.38 -4.66 -15.94
N SER A 48 11.70 -4.86 -15.83
CA SER A 48 12.59 -4.88 -16.99
C SER A 48 12.29 -5.96 -18.05
N PRO A 49 11.79 -7.17 -17.72
CA PRO A 49 11.45 -8.16 -18.74
C PRO A 49 10.32 -7.71 -19.65
N SER A 50 9.29 -7.06 -19.11
CA SER A 50 8.15 -6.60 -19.90
C SER A 50 8.51 -5.41 -20.79
N GLU A 51 9.37 -4.52 -20.31
CA GLU A 51 9.87 -3.39 -21.09
C GLU A 51 10.79 -3.85 -22.23
N HIS A 52 11.73 -4.75 -21.94
CA HIS A 52 12.74 -5.18 -22.91
C HIS A 52 12.22 -6.22 -23.91
N GLU A 53 11.44 -7.20 -23.46
CA GLU A 53 11.03 -8.33 -24.31
C GLU A 53 9.70 -8.06 -25.02
N LEU A 54 8.83 -7.26 -24.41
CA LEU A 54 7.48 -7.01 -24.92
C LEU A 54 7.30 -5.56 -25.41
N GLY A 55 8.29 -4.68 -25.20
CA GLY A 55 8.21 -3.27 -25.59
C GLY A 55 7.13 -2.49 -24.83
N ILE A 56 6.76 -2.94 -23.63
CA ILE A 56 5.74 -2.28 -22.81
C ILE A 56 6.31 -0.97 -22.27
N THR A 57 5.49 0.09 -22.28
CA THR A 57 5.80 1.34 -21.60
C THR A 57 4.71 1.61 -20.57
N TYR A 58 5.10 1.68 -19.30
CA TYR A 58 4.18 1.93 -18.21
C TYR A 58 3.82 3.42 -18.11
N ARG A 59 2.56 3.68 -17.76
CA ARG A 59 2.13 5.03 -17.37
C ARG A 59 2.76 5.39 -16.02
N ASP A 60 3.14 6.66 -15.83
CA ASP A 60 3.60 7.16 -14.52
C ASP A 60 2.55 6.83 -13.43
N PRO A 61 2.89 6.01 -12.42
CA PRO A 61 1.97 5.62 -11.35
C PRO A 61 1.34 6.81 -10.62
N ARG A 62 2.05 7.95 -10.54
CA ARG A 62 1.54 9.17 -9.89
C ARG A 62 0.29 9.69 -10.58
N THR A 63 0.22 9.56 -11.90
CA THR A 63 -0.97 10.01 -12.66
C THR A 63 -2.16 9.11 -12.38
N THR A 64 -1.95 7.79 -12.37
CA THR A 64 -3.00 6.82 -12.03
C THR A 64 -3.56 7.03 -10.63
N LEU A 65 -2.69 7.30 -9.64
CA LEU A 65 -3.10 7.60 -8.27
C LEU A 65 -3.86 8.93 -8.18
N ALA A 66 -3.41 9.96 -8.89
CA ALA A 66 -4.09 11.25 -8.93
C ALA A 66 -5.51 11.14 -9.52
N ASP A 67 -5.67 10.41 -10.62
CA ASP A 67 -6.98 10.16 -11.24
C ASP A 67 -7.92 9.41 -10.29
N THR A 68 -7.39 8.39 -9.59
CA THR A 68 -8.16 7.61 -8.61
C THR A 68 -8.66 8.48 -7.45
N VAL A 69 -7.78 9.33 -6.89
CA VAL A 69 -8.17 10.25 -5.81
C VAL A 69 -9.17 11.29 -6.30
N ALA A 70 -9.03 11.78 -7.53
CA ALA A 70 -9.99 12.70 -8.13
C ALA A 70 -11.38 12.05 -8.25
N ALA A 71 -11.45 10.79 -8.70
CA ALA A 71 -12.70 10.04 -8.81
C ALA A 71 -13.38 9.80 -7.45
N LEU A 72 -12.62 9.52 -6.38
CA LEU A 72 -13.17 9.33 -5.03
C LEU A 72 -13.74 10.62 -4.40
N ARG A 73 -13.40 11.78 -4.95
CA ARG A 73 -13.87 13.10 -4.45
C ARG A 73 -15.07 13.65 -5.22
N ALA A 74 -15.43 13.04 -6.34
CA ALA A 74 -16.56 13.44 -7.18
C ALA A 74 -17.88 12.91 -6.61
#